data_AF-A0A497BH72-F1
#
_entry.id   AF-A0A497BH72-F1
#
_cell.length_a   1.000
_cell.length_b   1.000
_cell.length_c   1.000
_cell.angle_alpha   90.00
_cell.angle_beta   90.00
_cell.angle_gamma   90.00
#
_symmetry.space_group_name_H-M   'P 1'
#
loop_
_entity.id
_entity.type
_entity.pdbx_description
1 polymer ?
#
loop_
_entity_poly.entity_id
_entity_poly.type
_entity_poly.pdbx_seq_one_letter_code
_entity_poly.pdbx_strand_id
1 'polypeptide(L)'
;MTDKSKESPDASHPRETPCYTQWISVAESTPETLVKVLVIFVNETGRKWTSIAMHVPDNEVPADYFMSEEWFEMIGDGPCEYAPGGWYEWTYEHEQYMPLSNVVAWMPLPPIGNV
;
A
#
# COMPACT_ATOMS: atom_id res chain seq x y z
N MET A 1 45.79 -0.21 38.25
CA MET A 1 45.76 1.11 37.61
C MET A 1 46.11 0.92 36.15
N THR A 2 45.15 1.18 35.24
CA THR A 2 45.29 1.75 33.87
C THR A 2 46.27 1.12 32.87
N ASP A 3 45.99 0.90 31.59
CA ASP A 3 44.88 1.25 30.70
C ASP A 3 45.10 0.52 29.35
N LYS A 4 43.98 0.07 28.76
CA LYS A 4 43.62 -0.09 27.33
C LYS A 4 44.66 -0.59 26.30
N SER A 5 44.38 -1.78 25.80
CA SER A 5 44.56 -2.13 24.38
C SER A 5 43.22 -1.92 23.64
N LYS A 6 43.07 -0.73 23.04
CA LYS A 6 42.35 -0.51 21.76
C LYS A 6 43.30 -1.02 20.65
N GLU A 7 42.92 -1.55 19.49
CA GLU A 7 41.78 -1.30 18.61
C GLU A 7 41.78 -2.39 17.52
N SER A 8 40.62 -2.91 17.13
CA SER A 8 40.27 -3.21 15.74
C SER A 8 38.78 -3.55 15.67
N PRO A 9 37.91 -2.61 15.27
CA PRO A 9 36.59 -2.97 14.82
C PRO A 9 36.71 -3.51 13.39
N ASP A 10 36.41 -4.80 13.25
CA ASP A 10 36.22 -5.48 11.97
C ASP A 10 35.17 -4.71 11.14
N ALA A 11 35.61 -4.14 10.02
CA ALA A 11 34.83 -3.29 9.13
C ALA A 11 34.20 -4.11 7.99
N SER A 12 33.57 -5.24 8.31
CA SER A 12 33.07 -6.20 7.32
C SER A 12 31.57 -6.46 7.42
N HIS A 13 30.79 -5.50 7.88
CA HIS A 13 29.33 -5.51 7.67
C HIS A 13 28.92 -4.30 6.81
N PRO A 14 28.33 -4.51 5.61
CA PRO A 14 27.69 -3.42 4.92
C PRO A 14 26.60 -2.89 5.85
N ARG A 15 26.69 -1.61 6.21
CA ARG A 15 25.52 -0.90 6.75
C ARG A 15 24.50 -0.90 5.63
N GLU A 16 23.55 -1.82 5.68
CA GLU A 16 22.36 -1.73 4.85
C GLU A 16 21.79 -0.33 5.04
N THR A 17 21.87 0.45 3.97
CA THR A 17 21.36 1.82 3.98
C THR A 17 19.84 1.68 4.09
N PRO A 18 19.16 2.42 4.99
CA PRO A 18 17.72 2.36 5.04
C PRO A 18 17.18 2.71 3.64
N CYS A 19 16.43 1.79 3.05
CA CYS A 19 15.65 2.09 1.84
C CYS A 19 14.69 3.22 2.21
N TYR A 20 15.04 4.45 1.86
CA TYR A 20 14.16 5.59 2.07
C TYR A 20 12.94 5.38 1.18
N THR A 21 11.81 5.05 1.79
CA THR A 21 10.56 4.91 1.06
C THR A 21 10.19 6.28 0.47
N GLN A 22 10.35 6.44 -0.85
CA GLN A 22 10.00 7.65 -1.57
C GLN A 22 8.53 7.59 -2.02
N TRP A 23 7.83 8.72 -1.93
CA TRP A 23 6.51 8.90 -2.54
C TRP A 23 6.62 8.94 -4.06
N ILE A 24 5.88 8.07 -4.73
CA ILE A 24 5.77 7.94 -6.18
C ILE A 24 4.41 8.49 -6.61
N SER A 25 4.39 9.35 -7.63
CA SER A 25 3.12 9.88 -8.13
C SER A 25 2.32 8.80 -8.87
N VAL A 26 1.01 8.75 -8.68
CA VAL A 26 0.14 7.84 -9.46
C VAL A 26 0.14 8.15 -10.96
N ALA A 27 0.54 9.37 -11.35
CA ALA A 27 0.70 9.74 -12.75
C ALA A 27 1.98 9.15 -13.38
N GLU A 28 2.95 8.74 -12.56
CA GLU A 28 4.20 8.13 -12.99
C GLU A 28 4.05 6.60 -13.06
N SER A 29 3.52 6.00 -12.00
CA SER A 29 3.25 4.56 -11.95
C SER A 29 2.25 4.19 -10.86
N THR A 30 1.70 2.99 -10.99
CA THR A 30 0.92 2.31 -9.95
C THR A 30 1.76 1.17 -9.35
N PRO A 31 1.47 0.75 -8.10
CA PRO A 31 2.09 -0.44 -7.53
C PRO A 31 1.63 -1.69 -8.28
N GLU A 32 2.30 -2.81 -8.00
CA GLU A 32 1.86 -4.13 -8.44
C GLU A 32 0.45 -4.45 -7.90
N THR A 33 -0.30 -5.21 -8.70
CA THR A 33 -1.68 -5.62 -8.43
C THR A 33 -1.79 -6.30 -7.06
N LEU A 34 -2.76 -5.86 -6.24
CA LEU A 34 -3.05 -6.40 -4.90
C LEU A 34 -1.93 -6.25 -3.86
N VAL A 35 -0.91 -5.43 -4.11
CA VAL A 35 0.11 -5.11 -3.10
C VAL A 35 -0.37 -3.96 -2.20
N LYS A 36 -0.30 -4.18 -0.88
CA LYS A 36 -0.60 -3.14 0.12
C LYS A 36 0.52 -2.11 0.16
N VAL A 37 0.15 -0.85 0.01
CA VAL A 37 1.04 0.32 0.01
C VAL A 37 0.48 1.42 0.89
N LEU A 38 1.32 2.37 1.32
CA LEU A 38 0.84 3.62 1.89
C LEU A 38 0.47 4.57 0.76
N VAL A 39 -0.68 5.21 0.83
CA VAL A 39 -1.15 6.19 -0.17
C VAL A 39 -1.37 7.57 0.44
N ILE A 40 -1.28 8.60 -0.39
CA ILE A 40 -1.84 9.93 -0.12
C ILE A 40 -3.06 10.11 -1.01
N PHE A 41 -4.18 10.48 -0.41
CA PHE A 41 -5.40 10.88 -1.14
C PHE A 41 -5.90 12.25 -0.67
N VAL A 42 -6.67 12.90 -1.54
CA VAL A 42 -7.26 14.21 -1.27
C VAL A 42 -8.76 14.05 -1.04
N ASN A 43 -9.23 14.35 0.16
CA ASN A 43 -10.67 14.28 0.46
C ASN A 43 -11.44 15.44 -0.21
N GLU A 44 -12.76 15.42 -0.09
CA GLU A 44 -13.67 16.44 -0.67
C GLU A 44 -13.35 17.88 -0.22
N THR A 45 -12.74 18.04 0.97
CA THR A 45 -12.33 19.35 1.49
C THR A 45 -10.98 19.83 0.96
N GLY A 46 -10.33 19.08 0.07
CA GLY A 46 -8.99 19.37 -0.44
C GLY A 46 -7.86 19.00 0.53
N ARG A 47 -8.17 18.33 1.65
CA ARG A 47 -7.19 17.94 2.66
C ARG A 47 -6.54 16.62 2.28
N LYS A 48 -5.22 16.56 2.42
CA LYS A 48 -4.43 15.35 2.21
C LYS A 48 -4.51 14.44 3.43
N TRP A 49 -4.77 13.17 3.18
CA TRP A 49 -4.79 12.09 4.17
C TRP A 49 -3.92 10.94 3.68
N THR A 50 -3.48 10.11 4.61
CA THR A 50 -2.75 8.89 4.32
C THR A 50 -3.54 7.68 4.76
N SER A 51 -3.50 6.61 3.96
CA SER A 51 -4.07 5.32 4.35
C SER A 51 -3.27 4.16 3.74
N ILE A 52 -3.59 2.93 4.16
CA ILE A 52 -3.11 1.70 3.53
C ILE A 52 -4.13 1.30 2.47
N ALA A 53 -3.67 1.17 1.23
CA ALA A 53 -4.52 0.82 0.11
C ALA A 53 -3.78 -0.13 -0.84
N MET A 54 -4.52 -0.65 -1.81
CA MET A 54 -3.99 -1.37 -2.97
C MET A 54 -4.59 -0.84 -4.26
N HIS A 55 -3.88 -1.07 -5.35
CA HIS A 55 -4.38 -0.79 -6.69
C HIS A 55 -4.84 -2.09 -7.36
N VAL A 56 -6.01 -2.03 -7.97
CA VAL A 56 -6.59 -3.10 -8.80
C VAL A 56 -6.69 -2.56 -10.22
N PRO A 57 -5.96 -3.12 -11.20
CA PRO A 57 -6.14 -2.76 -12.59
C PRO A 57 -7.47 -3.31 -13.14
N ASP A 58 -8.00 -2.64 -14.16
CA ASP A 58 -9.23 -3.08 -14.84
C ASP A 58 -9.05 -4.48 -15.42
N ASN A 59 -10.04 -5.35 -15.20
CA ASN A 59 -10.12 -6.70 -15.76
C ASN A 59 -8.97 -7.66 -15.39
N GLU A 60 -8.22 -7.38 -14.31
CA GLU A 60 -7.15 -8.28 -13.85
C GLU A 60 -7.55 -9.20 -12.69
N VAL A 61 -8.40 -8.70 -11.79
CA VAL A 61 -8.75 -9.41 -10.55
C VAL A 61 -10.16 -9.98 -10.68
N PRO A 62 -10.36 -11.30 -10.55
CA PRO A 62 -11.68 -11.90 -10.50
C PRO A 62 -12.52 -11.29 -9.37
N ALA A 63 -13.77 -10.97 -9.66
CA ALA A 63 -14.60 -10.25 -8.69
C ALA A 63 -14.84 -11.07 -7.41
N ASP A 64 -14.96 -12.40 -7.54
CA ASP A 64 -15.18 -13.35 -6.43
C ASP A 64 -13.99 -13.48 -5.48
N TYR A 65 -12.78 -13.12 -5.92
CA TYR A 65 -11.59 -13.07 -5.10
C TYR A 65 -11.48 -11.79 -4.26
N PHE A 66 -12.11 -10.71 -4.72
CA PHE A 66 -11.87 -9.36 -4.20
C PHE A 66 -13.08 -8.74 -3.48
N MET A 67 -14.29 -9.08 -3.93
CA MET A 67 -15.53 -8.44 -3.52
C MET A 67 -16.38 -9.42 -2.69
N SER A 68 -16.94 -8.94 -1.59
CA SER A 68 -17.93 -9.72 -0.82
C SER A 68 -19.26 -9.78 -1.59
N GLU A 69 -20.10 -10.78 -1.26
CA GLU A 69 -21.46 -10.90 -1.81
C GLU A 69 -22.28 -9.60 -1.63
N GLU A 70 -22.18 -8.95 -0.47
CA GLU A 70 -22.84 -7.66 -0.19
C GLU A 70 -22.40 -6.55 -1.13
N TRP A 71 -21.14 -6.58 -1.58
CA TRP A 71 -20.62 -5.60 -2.52
C TRP A 71 -21.22 -5.81 -3.91
N PHE A 72 -21.36 -7.07 -4.36
CA PHE A 72 -22.00 -7.39 -5.64
C PHE A 72 -23.45 -6.90 -5.71
N GLU A 73 -24.18 -6.95 -4.59
CA GLU A 73 -25.55 -6.43 -4.52
C GLU A 73 -25.60 -4.90 -4.67
N MET A 74 -24.54 -4.20 -4.24
CA MET A 74 -24.45 -2.74 -4.27
C MET A 74 -24.11 -2.15 -5.65
N ILE A 75 -23.32 -2.85 -6.47
CA ILE A 75 -22.91 -2.36 -7.80
C ILE A 75 -24.00 -2.48 -8.88
N GLY A 76 -25.12 -3.16 -8.59
CA GLY A 76 -26.37 -3.03 -9.35
C GLY A 76 -26.38 -3.60 -10.78
N ASP A 77 -25.23 -3.98 -11.33
CA ASP A 77 -25.11 -4.71 -12.59
C ASP A 77 -24.86 -6.20 -12.30
N GLY A 78 -25.28 -7.06 -13.24
CA GLY A 78 -25.15 -8.53 -13.13
C GLY A 78 -23.72 -8.99 -12.84
N PRO A 79 -23.49 -10.30 -12.62
CA PRO A 79 -22.23 -10.81 -12.07
C PRO A 79 -21.03 -10.29 -12.87
N CYS A 80 -20.29 -9.34 -12.28
CA CYS A 80 -19.06 -8.85 -12.87
C CYS A 80 -18.04 -10.00 -12.82
N GLU A 81 -17.46 -10.34 -13.97
CA GLU A 81 -16.38 -11.34 -14.02
C GLU A 81 -15.12 -10.83 -13.30
N TYR A 82 -14.92 -9.51 -13.28
CA TYR A 82 -13.76 -8.85 -12.70
C TYR A 82 -14.15 -7.72 -11.75
N ALA A 83 -13.30 -7.50 -10.76
CA ALA A 83 -13.39 -6.35 -9.86
C ALA A 83 -13.21 -5.03 -10.66
N PRO A 84 -13.94 -3.96 -10.30
CA PRO A 84 -13.71 -2.65 -10.90
C PRO A 84 -12.26 -2.19 -10.68
N GLY A 85 -11.68 -1.53 -11.67
CA GLY A 85 -10.35 -0.95 -11.51
C GLY A 85 -10.36 0.27 -10.58
N GLY A 86 -9.30 0.42 -9.80
CA GLY A 86 -9.12 1.58 -8.95
C GLY A 86 -8.30 1.32 -7.70
N TRP A 87 -8.37 2.28 -6.79
CA TRP A 87 -7.73 2.22 -5.49
C TRP A 87 -8.73 1.76 -4.43
N TYR A 88 -8.27 0.90 -3.54
CA TYR A 88 -9.09 0.36 -2.47
C TYR A 88 -8.37 0.46 -1.14
N GLU A 89 -8.94 1.21 -0.20
CA GLU A 89 -8.50 1.27 1.19
C GLU A 89 -8.83 -0.04 1.88
N TRP A 90 -7.86 -0.56 2.64
CA TRP A 90 -8.10 -1.72 3.49
C TRP A 90 -8.55 -1.26 4.87
N THR A 91 -9.75 -1.69 5.27
CA THR A 91 -10.32 -1.36 6.59
C THR A 91 -10.34 -2.60 7.47
N TYR A 92 -9.71 -2.52 8.64
CA TYR A 92 -9.70 -3.61 9.62
C TYR A 92 -11.08 -3.86 10.24
N GLU A 93 -11.86 -2.80 10.47
CA GLU A 93 -13.12 -2.86 11.22
C GLU A 93 -14.19 -3.71 10.53
N HIS A 94 -14.10 -3.84 9.21
CA HIS A 94 -15.06 -4.57 8.39
C HIS A 94 -14.39 -5.62 7.50
N GLU A 95 -13.07 -5.83 7.66
CA GLU A 95 -12.24 -6.69 6.81
C GLU A 95 -12.50 -6.51 5.30
N GLN A 96 -12.84 -5.28 4.89
CA GLN A 96 -13.33 -4.97 3.55
C GLN A 96 -12.44 -3.97 2.84
N TYR A 97 -12.50 -4.04 1.50
CA TYR A 97 -11.88 -3.10 0.59
C TYR A 97 -12.88 -2.03 0.17
N MET A 98 -12.63 -0.78 0.58
CA MET A 98 -13.48 0.37 0.27
C MET A 98 -12.87 1.18 -0.87
N PRO A 99 -13.64 1.61 -1.89
CA PRO A 99 -13.11 2.41 -2.98
C PRO A 99 -12.54 3.72 -2.44
N LEU A 100 -11.33 4.03 -2.87
CA LEU A 100 -10.63 5.25 -2.50
C LEU A 100 -10.47 6.14 -3.73
N SER A 101 -11.01 7.36 -3.64
CA SER A 101 -10.92 8.35 -4.71
C SER A 101 -9.79 9.34 -4.47
N ASN A 102 -9.35 10.02 -5.54
CA ASN A 102 -8.37 11.10 -5.51
C ASN A 102 -7.01 10.72 -4.88
N VAL A 103 -6.55 9.50 -5.11
CA VAL A 103 -5.18 9.09 -4.76
C VAL A 103 -4.20 9.84 -5.65
N VAL A 104 -3.17 10.44 -5.06
CA VAL A 104 -2.19 11.29 -5.78
C VAL A 104 -0.78 10.75 -5.73
N ALA A 105 -0.45 9.94 -4.71
CA ALA A 105 0.86 9.32 -4.56
C ALA A 105 0.76 8.05 -3.72
N TRP A 106 1.74 7.16 -3.88
CA TRP A 106 1.90 5.96 -3.08
C TRP A 106 3.36 5.71 -2.73
N MET A 107 3.60 4.87 -1.74
CA MET A 107 4.93 4.35 -1.43
C MET A 107 4.82 2.95 -0.81
N PRO A 108 5.81 2.06 -1.01
CA PRO A 108 5.83 0.76 -0.35
C PRO A 108 5.63 0.87 1.16
N LEU A 109 4.98 -0.11 1.80
CA LEU A 109 4.94 -0.13 3.26
C LEU A 109 6.37 -0.23 3.82
N PRO A 110 6.72 0.57 4.84
CA PRO A 110 8.01 0.43 5.49
C PRO A 110 8.20 -0.99 6.02
N PRO A 111 9.41 -1.56 5.94
CA PRO A 111 9.69 -2.85 6.53
C PRO A 111 9.40 -2.79 8.03
N ILE A 112 8.52 -3.67 8.50
CA ILE A 112 8.31 -3.88 9.92
C ILE A 112 9.51 -4.72 10.37
N GLY A 113 10.46 -4.13 11.09
CA GLY A 113 11.53 -4.90 11.73
C GLY A 113 10.93 -5.96 12.65
N ASN A 114 11.64 -7.07 12.90
CA ASN A 114 11.14 -8.18 13.72
C ASN A 114 10.48 -7.66 15.01
N VAL A 115 9.16 -7.82 15.11
CA VAL A 115 8.34 -7.48 16.27
C VAL A 115 8.29 -8.67 17.21
#